data_AF-A0A8H6LDI2-F1
#
_entry.id   AF-A0A8H6LDI2-F1
#
_cell.length_a   1.000
_cell.length_b   1.000
_cell.length_c   1.000
_cell.angle_alpha   90.00
_cell.angle_beta   90.00
_cell.angle_gamma   90.00
#
_symmetry.space_group_name_H-M   'P 1'
#
loop_
_entity.id
_entity.type
_entity.pdbx_description
1 polymer ?
#
loop_
_entity_poly.entity_id
_entity_poly.type
_entity_poly.pdbx_seq_one_letter_code
_entity_poly.pdbx_strand_id
1 'polypeptide(L)'
;MADLVPNIWAGVVIPMPFAVLALVLRLKARRMTKMGMGYDDCFSVAAWLFAIGYSTIILIWAEYFKLGQEIGHYRQSQIDYIREKSFLILWISEFFYSWSIFLSKIAVLTLYRRMFQLLPIRWPILILMVACVVWILTRTFATIFRCSPVRFFWDRSMHGHCTMNVAKYYFATDLAHTMLEVLILTLPIFEVSRMKLPFGQKVAVIGLFACGFCVCIASVFQIIQSQNYNSNSQELPYQMTLAMVLGSVEVQLAIFASKPTP
;
A
#
# COMPACT_ATOMS: atom_id res chain seq x y z
N MET A 1 -2.52 -20.05 22.68
CA MET A 1 -3.05 -18.73 22.26
C MET A 1 -3.17 -18.78 20.74
N ALA A 2 -4.15 -18.08 20.15
CA ALA A 2 -4.60 -18.39 18.79
C ALA A 2 -3.58 -17.96 17.72
N ASP A 3 -3.13 -18.90 16.88
CA ASP A 3 -2.32 -18.61 15.70
C ASP A 3 -3.08 -17.64 14.78
N LEU A 4 -2.46 -16.51 14.41
CA LEU A 4 -3.05 -15.57 13.43
C LEU A 4 -2.81 -16.00 11.98
N VAL A 5 -2.16 -17.13 11.77
CA VAL A 5 -1.87 -17.70 10.44
C VAL A 5 -3.14 -17.79 9.57
N PRO A 6 -4.30 -18.30 10.05
CA PRO A 6 -5.52 -18.33 9.24
C PRO A 6 -5.98 -16.94 8.79
N ASN A 7 -5.80 -15.92 9.65
CA ASN A 7 -6.16 -14.53 9.32
C ASN A 7 -5.23 -13.96 8.25
N ILE A 8 -3.94 -14.32 8.25
CA ILE A 8 -2.98 -13.94 7.22
C ILE A 8 -3.40 -14.52 5.87
N TRP A 9 -3.66 -15.83 5.83
CA TRP A 9 -4.10 -16.50 4.61
C TRP A 9 -5.41 -15.91 4.08
N ALA A 10 -6.39 -15.70 4.95
CA ALA A 10 -7.65 -15.07 4.57
C ALA A 10 -7.43 -13.64 4.02
N GLY A 11 -6.67 -12.81 4.72
CA GLY A 11 -6.44 -11.42 4.34
C GLY A 11 -5.57 -11.21 3.10
N VAL A 12 -4.76 -12.19 2.71
CA VAL A 12 -3.92 -12.13 1.50
C VAL A 12 -4.59 -12.82 0.31
N VAL A 13 -5.14 -14.02 0.50
CA VAL A 13 -5.64 -14.87 -0.59
C VAL A 13 -7.04 -14.49 -1.04
N ILE A 14 -7.93 -14.07 -0.12
CA ILE A 14 -9.31 -13.70 -0.49
C ILE A 14 -9.36 -12.47 -1.41
N PRO A 15 -8.68 -11.35 -1.12
CA PRO A 15 -8.78 -10.17 -1.98
C PRO A 15 -8.08 -10.31 -3.35
N MET A 16 -7.12 -11.25 -3.47
CA MET A 16 -6.30 -11.46 -4.67
C MET A 16 -7.13 -11.70 -5.94
N PRO A 17 -8.06 -12.68 -5.97
CA PRO A 17 -8.91 -12.91 -7.14
C PRO A 17 -9.78 -11.70 -7.49
N PHE A 18 -10.22 -10.89 -6.51
CA PHE A 18 -10.98 -9.67 -6.80
C PHE A 18 -10.12 -8.61 -7.49
N ALA A 19 -8.86 -8.45 -7.07
CA ALA A 19 -7.91 -7.54 -7.72
C ALA A 19 -7.60 -7.97 -9.16
N VAL A 20 -7.36 -9.28 -9.37
CA VAL A 20 -7.13 -9.85 -10.71
C VAL A 20 -8.36 -9.67 -11.59
N LEU A 21 -9.55 -9.99 -11.08
CA LEU A 21 -10.79 -9.83 -11.82
C LEU A 21 -11.02 -8.37 -12.21
N ALA A 22 -10.77 -7.42 -11.32
CA ALA A 22 -10.88 -6.00 -11.60
C ALA A 22 -9.91 -5.53 -12.69
N LEU A 23 -8.66 -6.02 -12.67
CA LEU A 23 -7.66 -5.72 -13.71
C LEU A 23 -8.05 -6.32 -15.08
N VAL A 24 -8.54 -7.56 -15.09
CA VAL A 24 -9.00 -8.23 -16.32
C VAL A 24 -10.21 -7.50 -16.90
N LEU A 25 -11.20 -7.16 -16.06
CA LEU A 25 -12.36 -6.38 -16.47
C LEU A 25 -11.95 -5.00 -17.01
N ARG A 26 -10.96 -4.34 -16.39
CA ARG A 26 -10.35 -3.09 -16.88
C ARG A 26 -9.82 -3.24 -18.30
N LEU A 27 -8.97 -4.23 -18.54
CA LEU A 27 -8.35 -4.45 -19.85
C LEU A 27 -9.38 -4.85 -20.91
N LYS A 28 -10.37 -5.68 -20.52
CA LYS A 28 -11.45 -6.13 -21.40
C LYS A 28 -12.41 -4.99 -21.77
N ALA A 29 -12.85 -4.18 -20.81
CA ALA A 29 -13.70 -3.00 -21.05
C ALA A 29 -13.04 -2.00 -22.01
N ARG A 30 -11.71 -1.84 -21.88
CA ARG A 30 -10.96 -0.94 -22.74
C ARG A 30 -10.77 -1.48 -24.17
N ARG A 31 -10.53 -2.79 -24.29
CA ARG A 31 -10.53 -3.47 -25.60
C ARG A 31 -11.89 -3.37 -26.29
N MET A 32 -12.99 -3.49 -25.53
CA MET A 32 -14.35 -3.37 -26.07
C MET A 32 -14.71 -1.96 -26.53
N THR A 33 -14.18 -0.92 -25.86
CA THR A 33 -14.41 0.49 -26.21
C THR A 33 -13.45 1.02 -27.29
N LYS A 34 -12.58 0.17 -27.85
CA LYS A 34 -11.55 0.52 -28.87
C LYS A 34 -10.66 1.71 -28.50
N MET A 35 -10.52 2.00 -27.21
CA MET A 35 -9.63 3.06 -26.75
C MET A 35 -8.19 2.53 -26.72
N GLY A 36 -7.25 3.27 -27.30
CA GLY A 36 -5.82 2.95 -27.22
C GLY A 36 -5.33 2.79 -25.78
N MET A 37 -4.22 2.06 -25.60
CA MET A 37 -3.64 1.82 -24.27
C MET A 37 -3.17 3.14 -23.67
N GLY A 38 -3.79 3.55 -22.56
CA GLY A 38 -3.45 4.79 -21.88
C GLY A 38 -2.30 4.58 -20.89
N TYR A 39 -1.55 5.65 -20.60
CA TYR A 39 -0.52 5.61 -19.55
C TYR A 39 -1.09 5.16 -18.19
N ASP A 40 -2.38 5.42 -17.93
CA ASP A 40 -3.08 4.97 -16.72
C ASP A 40 -3.16 3.43 -16.57
N ASP A 41 -3.20 2.71 -17.69
CA ASP A 41 -3.20 1.23 -17.68
C ASP A 41 -1.84 0.67 -17.35
N CYS A 42 -0.79 1.26 -17.91
CA CYS A 42 0.58 0.84 -17.63
C CYS A 42 0.88 0.99 -16.14
N PHE A 43 0.51 2.12 -15.54
CA PHE A 43 0.66 2.33 -14.09
C PHE A 43 -0.19 1.37 -13.25
N SER A 44 -1.42 1.05 -13.67
CA SER A 44 -2.26 0.06 -12.95
C SER A 44 -1.69 -1.35 -13.01
N VAL A 45 -1.16 -1.77 -14.16
CA VAL A 45 -0.54 -3.09 -14.32
C VAL A 45 0.76 -3.16 -13.50
N ALA A 46 1.57 -2.11 -13.55
CA ALA A 46 2.77 -2.02 -12.73
C ALA A 46 2.44 -2.08 -11.24
N ALA A 47 1.42 -1.33 -10.78
CA ALA A 47 0.94 -1.40 -9.39
C ALA A 47 0.56 -2.83 -9.01
N TRP A 48 -0.21 -3.52 -9.86
CA TRP A 48 -0.61 -4.90 -9.62
C TRP A 48 0.57 -5.88 -9.53
N LEU A 49 1.62 -5.70 -10.33
CA LEU A 49 2.83 -6.52 -10.21
C LEU A 49 3.52 -6.32 -8.85
N PHE A 50 3.63 -5.09 -8.38
CA PHE A 50 4.19 -4.80 -7.05
C PHE A 50 3.29 -5.34 -5.92
N ALA A 51 1.96 -5.28 -6.08
CA ALA A 51 1.01 -5.88 -5.16
C ALA A 51 1.18 -7.39 -5.00
N ILE A 52 1.34 -8.11 -6.11
CA ILE A 52 1.61 -9.55 -6.09
C ILE A 52 2.93 -9.83 -5.38
N GLY A 53 3.97 -9.03 -5.67
CA GLY A 53 5.24 -9.10 -4.96
C GLY A 53 5.05 -8.96 -3.45
N TYR A 54 4.30 -7.95 -3.01
CA TYR A 54 4.00 -7.74 -1.60
C TYR A 54 3.25 -8.93 -0.96
N SER A 55 2.18 -9.42 -1.60
CA SER A 55 1.41 -10.56 -1.12
C SER A 55 2.23 -11.84 -1.03
N THR A 56 3.08 -12.13 -2.03
CA THR A 56 3.95 -13.31 -2.02
C THR A 56 5.00 -13.23 -0.93
N ILE A 57 5.58 -12.06 -0.68
CA ILE A 57 6.51 -11.83 0.43
C ILE A 57 5.85 -12.12 1.79
N ILE A 58 4.60 -11.68 2.00
CA ILE A 58 3.86 -11.97 3.24
C ILE A 58 3.64 -13.47 3.43
N LEU A 59 3.26 -14.19 2.38
CA LEU A 59 3.06 -15.64 2.45
C LEU A 59 4.36 -16.37 2.78
N ILE A 60 5.48 -15.96 2.19
CA ILE A 60 6.82 -16.49 2.53
C ILE A 60 7.16 -16.19 4.00
N TRP A 61 6.84 -14.99 4.50
CA TRP A 61 7.06 -14.64 5.91
C TRP A 61 6.24 -15.54 6.85
N ALA A 62 4.96 -15.74 6.55
CA ALA A 62 4.07 -16.59 7.35
C ALA A 62 4.56 -18.04 7.42
N GLU A 63 4.93 -18.63 6.29
CA GLU A 63 5.31 -20.04 6.22
C GLU A 63 6.69 -20.31 6.84
N TYR A 64 7.70 -19.53 6.45
CA TYR A 64 9.10 -19.83 6.76
C TYR A 64 9.63 -19.11 8.00
N PHE A 65 9.10 -17.93 8.32
CA PHE A 65 9.61 -17.07 9.39
C PHE A 65 8.55 -16.73 10.45
N LYS A 66 7.49 -17.54 10.51
CA LYS A 66 6.52 -17.60 11.61
C LYS A 66 5.77 -16.28 11.85
N LEU A 67 5.45 -15.52 10.78
CA LEU A 67 4.56 -14.36 10.90
C LEU A 67 3.21 -14.80 11.49
N GLY A 68 2.70 -14.08 12.49
CA GLY A 68 1.44 -14.41 13.17
C GLY A 68 1.53 -15.50 14.24
N GLN A 69 2.73 -15.96 14.58
CA GLN A 69 2.97 -16.89 15.68
C GLN A 69 3.83 -16.22 16.75
N GLU A 70 3.60 -16.59 18.01
CA GLU A 70 4.50 -16.23 19.12
C GLU A 70 5.80 -17.04 19.00
N ILE A 71 6.94 -16.35 19.11
CA ILE A 71 8.26 -16.97 18.95
C ILE A 71 9.03 -17.11 20.28
N GLY A 72 8.50 -16.58 21.38
CA GLY A 72 9.13 -16.64 22.71
C GLY A 72 9.37 -18.04 23.26
N HIS A 73 8.77 -19.07 22.67
CA HIS A 73 8.93 -20.48 23.09
C HIS A 73 10.14 -21.18 22.42
N TYR A 74 10.76 -20.57 21.41
CA TYR A 74 11.88 -21.15 20.68
C TYR A 74 13.22 -20.88 21.39
N ARG A 75 14.28 -21.61 20.98
CA ARG A 75 15.64 -21.35 21.49
C ARG A 75 16.10 -19.95 21.04
N GLN A 76 16.83 -19.23 21.89
CA GLN A 76 17.31 -17.87 21.60
C GLN A 76 18.02 -17.74 20.24
N SER A 77 18.86 -18.71 19.87
CA SER A 77 19.55 -18.73 18.57
C SER A 77 18.59 -18.81 17.38
N GLN A 78 17.43 -19.47 17.54
CA GLN A 78 16.40 -19.53 16.51
C GLN A 78 15.59 -18.24 16.45
N ILE A 79 15.30 -17.63 17.60
CA ILE A 79 14.63 -16.32 17.70
C ILE A 79 15.45 -15.25 16.98
N ASP A 80 16.77 -15.21 17.23
CA ASP A 80 17.66 -14.24 16.61
C ASP A 80 17.70 -14.40 15.08
N TYR A 81 17.76 -15.64 14.59
CA TYR A 81 17.70 -15.96 13.16
C TYR A 81 16.36 -15.54 12.53
N ILE A 82 15.23 -15.88 13.15
CA ILE A 82 13.89 -15.50 12.68
C ILE A 82 13.75 -13.97 12.65
N ARG A 83 14.28 -13.27 13.66
CA ARG A 83 14.21 -11.81 13.77
C ARG A 83 15.04 -11.11 12.70
N GLU A 84 16.27 -11.55 12.46
CA GLU A 84 17.13 -11.01 11.39
C GLU A 84 16.42 -11.12 10.04
N LYS A 85 15.89 -12.30 9.72
CA LYS A 85 15.16 -12.53 8.46
C LYS A 85 13.86 -11.76 8.38
N SER A 86 13.12 -11.65 9.49
CA SER A 86 11.90 -10.85 9.57
C SER A 86 12.16 -9.37 9.28
N PHE A 87 13.24 -8.79 9.80
CA PHE A 87 13.60 -7.40 9.47
C PHE A 87 14.00 -7.23 8.00
N LEU A 88 14.75 -8.19 7.43
CA LEU A 88 15.09 -8.15 6.01
C LEU A 88 13.82 -8.21 5.15
N ILE A 89 12.89 -9.11 5.47
CA ILE A 89 11.62 -9.28 4.76
C ILE A 89 10.74 -8.04 4.89
N LEU A 90 10.65 -7.46 6.10
CA LEU A 90 9.95 -6.20 6.35
C LEU A 90 10.54 -5.07 5.49
N TRP A 91 11.86 -4.98 5.39
CA TRP A 91 12.52 -3.96 4.57
C TRP A 91 12.18 -4.13 3.08
N ILE A 92 12.17 -5.35 2.56
CA ILE A 92 11.78 -5.63 1.16
C ILE A 92 10.28 -5.35 0.96
N SER A 93 9.42 -5.83 1.84
CA SER A 93 7.96 -5.66 1.73
C SER A 93 7.55 -4.19 1.75
N GLU A 94 8.27 -3.36 2.51
CA GLU A 94 8.05 -1.92 2.60
C GLU A 94 8.20 -1.21 1.24
N PHE A 95 9.14 -1.65 0.38
CA PHE A 95 9.27 -1.14 -0.99
C PHE A 95 8.12 -1.58 -1.88
N PHE A 96 7.82 -2.88 -1.90
CA PHE A 96 6.75 -3.40 -2.76
C PHE A 96 5.40 -2.77 -2.43
N TYR A 97 5.10 -2.63 -1.14
CA TYR A 97 3.90 -1.94 -0.67
C TYR A 97 3.85 -0.49 -1.17
N SER A 98 4.87 0.33 -0.88
CA SER A 98 4.77 1.75 -1.20
C SER A 98 4.87 2.06 -2.69
N TRP A 99 5.61 1.28 -3.46
CA TRP A 99 5.61 1.41 -4.92
C TRP A 99 4.27 1.02 -5.53
N SER A 100 3.63 -0.05 -5.03
CA SER A 100 2.29 -0.43 -5.47
C SER A 100 1.26 0.68 -5.20
N ILE A 101 1.29 1.25 -3.99
CA ILE A 101 0.42 2.34 -3.58
C ILE A 101 0.67 3.60 -4.43
N PHE A 102 1.94 3.99 -4.61
CA PHE A 102 2.32 5.13 -5.44
C PHE A 102 1.79 4.99 -6.87
N LEU A 103 2.06 3.85 -7.51
CA LEU A 103 1.62 3.59 -8.88
C LEU A 103 0.08 3.59 -9.00
N SER A 104 -0.63 3.07 -7.99
CA SER A 104 -2.09 3.12 -7.93
C SER A 104 -2.61 4.56 -7.84
N LYS A 105 -2.01 5.42 -7.00
CA LYS A 105 -2.36 6.84 -6.90
C LYS A 105 -2.13 7.58 -8.22
N ILE A 106 -0.99 7.33 -8.88
CA ILE A 106 -0.67 7.93 -10.19
C ILE A 106 -1.64 7.45 -11.28
N ALA A 107 -2.04 6.17 -11.26
CA ALA A 107 -3.04 5.65 -12.18
C ALA A 107 -4.40 6.34 -12.01
N VAL A 108 -4.86 6.53 -10.77
CA VAL A 108 -6.11 7.25 -10.44
C VAL A 108 -6.04 8.73 -10.84
N LEU A 109 -4.94 9.42 -10.50
CA LEU A 109 -4.76 10.83 -10.87
C LEU A 109 -4.70 11.04 -12.39
N THR A 110 -4.08 10.12 -13.12
CA THR A 110 -4.05 10.15 -14.58
C THR A 110 -5.44 9.91 -15.16
N LEU A 111 -6.22 8.99 -14.57
CA LEU A 111 -7.63 8.78 -14.92
C LEU A 111 -8.46 10.06 -14.68
N TYR A 112 -8.31 10.72 -13.53
CA TYR A 112 -9.01 11.97 -13.23
C TYR A 112 -8.64 13.08 -14.21
N ARG A 113 -7.36 13.20 -14.56
CA ARG A 113 -6.90 14.17 -15.57
C ARG A 113 -7.56 13.93 -16.93
N ARG A 114 -7.80 12.67 -17.29
CA ARG A 114 -8.47 12.29 -18.54
C ARG A 114 -9.98 12.53 -18.50
N MET A 115 -10.64 12.25 -17.37
CA MET A 115 -12.08 12.47 -17.22
C MET A 115 -12.43 13.97 -17.19
N PHE A 116 -11.65 14.77 -16.49
CA PHE A 116 -11.93 16.20 -16.26
C PHE A 116 -11.06 17.12 -17.12
N GLN A 117 -10.75 16.71 -18.36
CA GLN A 117 -9.86 17.47 -19.23
C GLN A 117 -10.31 18.93 -19.43
N LEU A 118 -11.59 19.27 -19.39
CA LEU A 118 -12.04 20.63 -19.72
C LEU A 118 -12.11 21.59 -18.51
N LEU A 119 -11.70 21.16 -17.32
CA LEU A 119 -11.92 21.88 -16.07
C LEU A 119 -10.63 22.42 -15.44
N PRO A 120 -10.70 23.50 -14.65
CA PRO A 120 -9.53 24.07 -13.95
C PRO A 120 -8.89 23.12 -12.91
N ILE A 121 -9.53 21.97 -12.64
CA ILE A 121 -9.04 20.91 -11.74
C ILE A 121 -7.72 20.27 -12.16
N ARG A 122 -7.25 20.54 -13.38
CA ARG A 122 -5.93 20.08 -13.87
C ARG A 122 -4.78 20.48 -12.93
N TRP A 123 -4.83 21.68 -12.34
CA TRP A 123 -3.77 22.19 -11.45
C TRP A 123 -3.71 21.40 -10.13
N PRO A 124 -4.81 21.24 -9.36
CA PRO A 124 -4.84 20.36 -8.20
C PRO A 124 -4.34 18.94 -8.49
N ILE A 125 -4.75 18.35 -9.63
CA ILE A 125 -4.31 17.01 -10.03
C ILE A 125 -2.79 16.95 -10.24
N LEU A 126 -2.20 17.95 -10.92
CA LEU A 126 -0.75 18.04 -11.11
C LEU A 126 0.00 18.22 -9.79
N ILE A 127 -0.50 19.07 -8.89
CA ILE A 127 0.09 19.27 -7.56
C ILE A 127 0.09 17.96 -6.77
N LEU A 128 -1.03 17.22 -6.78
CA LEU A 128 -1.12 15.92 -6.10
C LEU A 128 -0.22 14.86 -6.73
N MET A 129 -0.05 14.85 -8.06
CA MET A 129 0.90 13.96 -8.72
C MET A 129 2.33 14.24 -8.25
N VAL A 130 2.75 15.51 -8.22
CA VAL A 130 4.08 15.91 -7.73
C VAL A 130 4.23 15.54 -6.25
N ALA A 131 3.21 15.78 -5.42
CA ALA A 131 3.24 15.41 -4.00
C ALA A 131 3.40 13.89 -3.81
N CYS A 132 2.73 13.06 -4.63
CA CYS A 132 2.91 11.61 -4.61
C CYS A 132 4.34 11.20 -4.98
N VAL A 133 4.96 11.86 -5.97
CA VAL A 133 6.35 11.60 -6.38
C VAL A 133 7.32 11.99 -5.27
N VAL A 134 7.14 13.15 -4.65
CA VAL A 134 7.95 13.58 -3.51
C VAL A 134 7.83 12.61 -2.34
N TRP A 135 6.61 12.14 -2.05
CA TRP A 135 6.35 11.15 -1.00
C TRP A 135 7.08 9.83 -1.25
N ILE A 136 6.96 9.23 -2.45
CA ILE A 136 7.61 7.94 -2.73
C ILE A 136 9.13 8.06 -2.72
N LEU A 137 9.69 9.16 -3.24
CA LEU A 137 11.12 9.40 -3.21
C LEU A 137 11.62 9.55 -1.77
N THR A 138 10.97 10.39 -0.97
CA THR A 138 11.33 10.60 0.44
C THR A 138 11.25 9.29 1.22
N ARG A 139 10.17 8.52 1.06
CA ARG A 139 10.00 7.22 1.70
C ARG A 139 11.09 6.24 1.27
N THR A 140 11.33 6.08 -0.02
CA THR A 140 12.37 5.19 -0.57
C THR A 140 13.76 5.54 -0.02
N PHE A 141 14.15 6.81 -0.07
CA PHE A 141 15.44 7.24 0.45
C PHE A 141 15.55 7.05 1.96
N ALA A 142 14.50 7.35 2.72
CA ALA A 142 14.48 7.11 4.16
C ALA A 142 14.55 5.61 4.50
N THR A 143 13.84 4.73 3.79
CA THR A 143 13.92 3.27 3.98
C THR A 143 15.32 2.72 3.70
N ILE A 144 16.02 3.25 2.68
CA ILE A 144 17.39 2.83 2.34
C ILE A 144 18.40 3.38 3.36
N PHE A 145 18.34 4.68 3.65
CA PHE A 145 19.39 5.39 4.41
C PHE A 145 19.09 5.57 5.91
N ARG A 146 18.05 4.93 6.45
CA ARG A 146 17.72 5.04 7.90
C ARG A 146 18.80 4.49 8.84
N CYS A 147 19.63 3.58 8.35
CA CYS A 147 20.75 3.00 9.12
C CYS A 147 22.04 3.06 8.32
N SER A 148 23.15 3.28 9.02
CA SER A 148 24.50 3.28 8.47
C SER A 148 25.36 2.26 9.22
N PRO A 149 25.83 1.18 8.56
CA PRO A 149 25.51 0.75 7.19
C PRO A 149 24.05 0.25 7.05
N VAL A 150 23.49 0.25 5.83
CA VAL A 150 22.10 -0.19 5.55
C VAL A 150 21.81 -1.58 6.12
N ARG A 151 22.80 -2.48 6.02
CA ARG A 151 22.72 -3.86 6.53
C ARG A 151 22.47 -3.94 8.04
N PHE A 152 22.83 -2.92 8.80
CA PHE A 152 22.60 -2.85 10.25
C PHE A 152 21.11 -2.85 10.61
N PHE A 153 20.23 -2.52 9.66
CA PHE A 153 18.79 -2.58 9.92
C PHE A 153 18.31 -4.00 10.28
N TRP A 154 18.76 -5.01 9.53
CA TRP A 154 18.38 -6.41 9.74
C TRP A 154 19.44 -7.23 10.46
N ASP A 155 20.72 -6.92 10.25
CA ASP A 155 21.84 -7.59 10.92
C ASP A 155 22.42 -6.69 12.02
N ARG A 156 21.96 -6.93 13.26
CA ARG A 156 22.38 -6.19 14.45
C ARG A 156 23.71 -6.68 15.04
N SER A 157 24.32 -7.72 14.47
CA SER A 157 25.63 -8.23 14.93
C SER A 157 26.79 -7.32 14.51
N MET A 158 26.58 -6.50 13.48
CA MET A 158 27.57 -5.56 12.97
C MET A 158 27.56 -4.23 13.74
N HIS A 159 28.68 -3.50 13.70
CA HIS A 159 28.73 -2.14 14.22
C HIS A 159 27.99 -1.19 13.28
N GLY A 160 27.05 -0.43 13.83
CA GLY A 160 26.27 0.53 13.07
C GLY A 160 25.36 1.34 13.97
N HIS A 161 24.71 2.34 13.38
CA HIS A 161 23.69 3.12 14.06
C HIS A 161 22.54 3.42 13.10
N CYS A 162 21.35 3.56 13.66
CA CYS A 162 20.18 4.05 12.93
C CYS A 162 19.90 5.47 13.43
N THR A 163 19.82 6.41 12.49
CA THR A 163 19.64 7.84 12.79
C THR A 163 18.18 8.18 13.08
N MET A 164 17.25 7.35 12.60
CA MET A 164 15.81 7.58 12.71
C MET A 164 15.17 6.64 13.73
N ASN A 165 14.31 7.18 14.59
CA ASN A 165 13.43 6.38 15.44
C ASN A 165 12.34 5.73 14.56
N VAL A 166 12.24 4.40 14.63
CA VAL A 166 11.39 3.61 13.75
C VAL A 166 9.89 3.93 13.92
N ALA A 167 9.42 4.13 15.16
CA ALA A 167 8.02 4.47 15.41
C ALA A 167 7.67 5.87 14.85
N LYS A 168 8.56 6.86 15.06
CA LYS A 168 8.37 8.20 14.50
C LYS A 168 8.40 8.20 12.97
N TYR A 169 9.27 7.38 12.38
CA TYR A 169 9.36 7.21 10.94
C TYR A 169 8.05 6.67 10.36
N TYR A 170 7.54 5.53 10.86
CA TYR A 170 6.29 4.95 10.37
C TYR A 170 5.11 5.92 10.56
N PHE A 171 4.98 6.53 11.74
CA PHE A 171 3.93 7.51 11.98
C PHE A 171 3.94 8.67 10.97
N ALA A 172 5.11 9.24 10.67
CA ALA A 172 5.24 10.35 9.73
C ALA A 172 4.91 9.93 8.29
N THR A 173 5.38 8.76 7.85
CA THR A 173 5.12 8.27 6.48
C THR A 173 3.66 7.88 6.28
N ASP A 174 3.05 7.25 7.27
CA ASP A 174 1.68 6.75 7.22
C ASP A 174 0.68 7.90 7.31
N LEU A 175 1.00 8.94 8.11
CA LEU A 175 0.25 10.19 8.13
C LEU A 175 0.27 10.87 6.76
N ALA A 176 1.46 11.06 6.17
CA ALA A 176 1.59 11.69 4.86
C ALA A 176 0.84 10.91 3.76
N HIS A 177 0.93 9.58 3.80
CA HIS A 177 0.20 8.69 2.91
C HIS A 177 -1.32 8.87 3.04
N THR A 178 -1.85 8.81 4.26
CA THR A 178 -3.28 8.98 4.56
C THR A 178 -3.79 10.35 4.11
N MET A 179 -3.01 11.41 4.33
CA MET A 179 -3.37 12.76 3.86
C MET A 179 -3.49 12.81 2.33
N LEU A 180 -2.55 12.20 1.61
CA LEU A 180 -2.63 12.12 0.15
C LEU A 180 -3.85 11.33 -0.33
N GLU A 181 -4.27 10.29 0.40
CA GLU A 181 -5.49 9.53 0.07
C GLU A 181 -6.74 10.39 0.19
N VAL A 182 -6.90 11.07 1.31
CA VAL A 182 -8.05 11.95 1.55
C VAL A 182 -8.11 13.05 0.49
N LEU A 183 -6.97 13.65 0.13
CA LEU A 183 -6.92 14.69 -0.90
C LEU A 183 -7.29 14.16 -2.29
N ILE A 184 -6.78 12.99 -2.69
CA ILE A 184 -7.13 12.38 -3.99
C ILE A 184 -8.62 12.01 -4.01
N LEU A 185 -9.16 11.49 -2.91
CA LEU A 185 -10.55 11.06 -2.78
C LEU A 185 -11.54 12.23 -2.87
N THR A 186 -11.21 13.36 -2.25
CA THR A 186 -12.09 14.54 -2.15
C THR A 186 -12.14 15.35 -3.44
N LEU A 187 -11.11 15.26 -4.27
CA LEU A 187 -10.98 15.98 -5.53
C LEU A 187 -12.18 15.79 -6.48
N PRO A 188 -12.63 14.57 -6.84
CA PRO A 188 -13.79 14.39 -7.71
C PRO A 188 -15.11 14.80 -7.04
N ILE A 189 -15.23 14.72 -5.70
CA ILE A 189 -16.48 15.04 -4.99
C ILE A 189 -16.83 16.51 -5.15
N PHE A 190 -15.83 17.38 -4.94
CA PHE A 190 -16.01 18.82 -5.10
C PHE A 190 -16.49 19.17 -6.51
N GLU A 191 -15.91 18.52 -7.52
CA GLU A 191 -16.22 18.79 -8.92
C GLU A 191 -17.58 18.21 -9.36
N VAL A 192 -17.88 16.98 -8.94
CA VAL A 192 -19.16 16.30 -9.20
C VAL A 192 -20.32 17.03 -8.52
N SER A 193 -20.10 17.66 -7.37
CA SER A 193 -21.14 18.47 -6.71
C SER A 193 -21.57 19.69 -7.54
N ARG A 194 -20.71 20.16 -8.45
CA ARG A 194 -20.94 21.34 -9.28
C ARG A 194 -21.45 21.00 -10.69
N MET A 195 -21.40 19.74 -11.12
CA MET A 195 -21.75 19.32 -12.48
C MET A 195 -22.90 18.30 -12.55
N LYS A 196 -23.78 18.48 -13.54
CA LYS A 196 -24.83 17.52 -13.88
C LYS A 196 -24.23 16.38 -14.72
N LEU A 197 -23.61 15.40 -14.06
CA LEU A 197 -23.08 14.21 -14.73
C LEU A 197 -24.20 13.20 -15.07
N PRO A 198 -24.07 12.44 -16.17
CA PRO A 198 -24.97 11.33 -16.48
C PRO A 198 -24.87 10.23 -15.41
N PHE A 199 -25.97 9.52 -15.17
CA PHE A 199 -26.12 8.57 -14.06
C PHE A 199 -24.98 7.54 -13.97
N GLY A 200 -24.50 7.02 -15.10
CA GLY A 200 -23.39 6.06 -15.14
C GLY A 200 -22.08 6.61 -14.55
N GLN A 201 -21.71 7.85 -14.89
CA GLN A 201 -20.51 8.50 -14.35
C GLN A 201 -20.67 8.85 -12.87
N LYS A 202 -21.89 9.16 -12.43
CA LYS A 202 -22.19 9.41 -11.02
C LYS A 202 -22.02 8.16 -10.16
N VAL A 203 -22.53 7.00 -10.61
CA VAL A 203 -22.36 5.71 -9.92
C VAL A 203 -20.89 5.31 -9.85
N ALA A 204 -20.14 5.51 -10.94
CA ALA A 204 -18.71 5.31 -11.01
C ALA A 204 -17.94 6.09 -9.93
N VAL A 205 -18.20 7.40 -9.81
CA VAL A 205 -17.57 8.27 -8.80
C VAL A 205 -17.92 7.82 -7.37
N ILE A 206 -19.18 7.45 -7.12
CA ILE A 206 -19.60 6.95 -5.80
C ILE A 206 -18.89 5.65 -5.45
N GLY A 207 -18.72 4.74 -6.42
CA GLY A 207 -17.98 3.49 -6.21
C GLY A 207 -16.50 3.73 -5.90
N LEU A 208 -15.85 4.67 -6.59
CA LEU A 208 -14.48 5.09 -6.30
C LEU A 208 -14.36 5.67 -4.88
N PHE A 209 -15.34 6.49 -4.49
CA PHE A 209 -15.40 7.09 -3.16
C PHE A 209 -15.52 6.02 -2.07
N ALA A 210 -16.44 5.07 -2.22
CA ALA A 210 -16.63 4.00 -1.25
C ALA A 210 -15.35 3.16 -1.06
N CYS A 211 -14.68 2.79 -2.15
CA CYS A 211 -13.43 2.04 -2.08
C CYS A 211 -12.31 2.85 -1.41
N GLY A 212 -12.13 4.11 -1.80
CA GLY A 212 -11.10 4.95 -1.20
C GLY A 212 -11.39 5.30 0.27
N PHE A 213 -12.66 5.37 0.68
CA PHE A 213 -13.01 5.50 2.09
C PHE A 213 -12.60 4.26 2.92
N CYS A 214 -12.81 3.05 2.39
CA CYS A 214 -12.32 1.83 3.02
C CYS A 214 -10.79 1.81 3.14
N VAL A 215 -10.08 2.29 2.12
CA VAL A 215 -8.62 2.44 2.13
C VAL A 215 -8.18 3.41 3.23
N CYS A 216 -8.80 4.60 3.32
CA CYS A 216 -8.50 5.57 4.38
C CYS A 216 -8.69 4.97 5.79
N ILE A 217 -9.73 4.16 6.01
CA ILE A 217 -9.95 3.47 7.29
C ILE A 217 -8.77 2.52 7.59
N ALA A 218 -8.34 1.73 6.61
CA ALA A 218 -7.20 0.82 6.77
C ALA A 218 -5.91 1.59 7.11
N SER A 219 -5.67 2.72 6.45
CA SER A 219 -4.51 3.60 6.70
C SER A 219 -4.53 4.20 8.12
N VAL A 220 -5.69 4.58 8.64
CA VAL A 220 -5.83 5.04 10.04
C VAL A 220 -5.48 3.92 11.04
N PHE A 221 -5.91 2.68 10.78
CA PHE A 221 -5.53 1.55 11.63
C PHE A 221 -4.02 1.30 11.61
N GLN A 222 -3.35 1.47 10.46
CA GLN A 222 -1.89 1.39 10.38
C GLN A 222 -1.20 2.48 11.22
N ILE A 223 -1.70 3.72 11.21
CA ILE A 223 -1.18 4.80 12.07
C ILE A 223 -1.27 4.39 13.54
N ILE A 224 -2.40 3.84 13.99
CA ILE A 224 -2.57 3.38 15.38
C ILE A 224 -1.57 2.26 15.71
N GLN A 225 -1.36 1.32 14.78
CA GLN A 225 -0.36 0.26 14.96
C GLN A 225 1.07 0.80 15.01
N SER A 226 1.40 1.82 14.21
CA SER A 226 2.72 2.45 14.20
C SER A 226 3.08 3.08 15.56
N GLN A 227 2.09 3.59 16.30
CA GLN A 227 2.29 4.17 17.63
C GLN A 227 2.50 3.11 18.72
N ASN A 228 1.88 1.95 18.55
CA ASN A 228 2.05 0.80 19.44
C ASN A 228 3.28 -0.06 19.09
N TYR A 229 4.03 0.32 18.05
CA TYR A 229 5.18 -0.42 17.59
C TYR A 229 6.34 -0.35 18.60
N ASN A 230 6.72 -1.50 19.13
CA ASN A 230 7.90 -1.64 19.99
C ASN A 230 8.99 -2.43 19.27
N SER A 231 10.02 -1.74 18.76
CA SER A 231 11.16 -2.36 18.08
C SER A 231 11.98 -3.34 18.94
N ASN A 232 11.86 -3.24 20.27
CA ASN A 232 12.59 -4.08 21.22
C ASN A 232 11.80 -5.31 21.66
N SER A 233 10.55 -5.48 21.21
CA SER A 233 9.81 -6.70 21.49
C SER A 233 10.47 -7.91 20.81
N GLN A 234 10.51 -9.04 21.51
CA GLN A 234 10.93 -10.32 20.92
C GLN A 234 9.86 -10.85 19.95
N GLU A 235 8.62 -10.41 20.10
CA GLU A 235 7.45 -10.84 19.31
C GLU A 235 7.18 -9.96 18.08
N LEU A 236 8.25 -9.55 17.38
CA LEU A 236 8.14 -8.73 16.17
C LEU A 236 7.22 -9.35 15.10
N PRO A 237 7.32 -10.66 14.76
CA PRO A 237 6.49 -11.27 13.72
C PRO A 237 5.00 -11.28 14.10
N TYR A 238 4.69 -11.45 15.39
CA TYR A 238 3.32 -11.42 15.87
C TYR A 238 2.73 -10.00 15.76
N GLN A 239 3.44 -8.99 16.28
CA GLN A 239 2.98 -7.59 16.29
C GLN A 239 2.77 -7.02 14.88
N MET A 240 3.59 -7.43 13.91
CA MET A 240 3.50 -6.94 12.52
C MET A 240 2.35 -7.54 11.71
N THR A 241 1.74 -8.63 12.18
CA THR A 241 0.75 -9.40 11.44
C THR A 241 -0.41 -8.56 10.93
N LEU A 242 -1.03 -7.79 11.82
CA LEU A 242 -2.19 -6.98 11.47
C LEU A 242 -1.84 -5.89 10.46
N ALA A 243 -0.70 -5.21 10.65
CA ALA A 243 -0.24 -4.17 9.73
C ALA A 243 0.04 -4.74 8.33
N MET A 244 0.69 -5.90 8.24
CA MET A 244 0.97 -6.55 6.96
C MET A 244 -0.29 -6.99 6.22
N VAL A 245 -1.25 -7.59 6.94
CA VAL A 245 -2.54 -8.01 6.39
C VAL A 245 -3.35 -6.80 5.91
N LEU A 246 -3.44 -5.75 6.72
CA LEU A 246 -4.12 -4.51 6.33
C LEU A 246 -3.47 -3.87 5.10
N GLY A 247 -2.14 -3.80 5.05
CA GLY A 247 -1.43 -3.30 3.86
C GLY A 247 -1.71 -4.13 2.60
N SER A 248 -1.93 -5.44 2.75
CA SER A 248 -2.27 -6.32 1.61
C SER A 248 -3.67 -6.01 1.09
N VAL A 249 -4.64 -5.87 2.00
CA VAL A 249 -6.01 -5.46 1.64
C VAL A 249 -6.00 -4.08 1.00
N GLU A 250 -5.26 -3.14 1.57
CA GLU A 250 -5.17 -1.75 1.11
C GLU A 250 -4.63 -1.65 -0.32
N VAL A 251 -3.50 -2.33 -0.60
CA VAL A 251 -2.90 -2.35 -1.94
C VAL A 251 -3.88 -2.92 -2.98
N GLN A 252 -4.63 -3.95 -2.62
CA GLN A 252 -5.58 -4.61 -3.52
C GLN A 252 -6.84 -3.76 -3.74
N LEU A 253 -7.32 -3.07 -2.71
CA LEU A 253 -8.39 -2.08 -2.82
C LEU A 253 -7.99 -0.87 -3.66
N ALA A 254 -6.74 -0.40 -3.54
CA ALA A 254 -6.21 0.69 -4.36
C ALA A 254 -6.19 0.32 -5.85
N ILE A 255 -5.83 -0.92 -6.19
CA ILE A 255 -5.90 -1.44 -7.56
C ILE A 255 -7.35 -1.50 -8.03
N PHE A 256 -8.27 -1.97 -7.20
CA PHE A 256 -9.70 -2.01 -7.53
C PHE A 256 -10.26 -0.60 -7.80
N ALA A 257 -9.89 0.38 -6.97
CA ALA A 257 -10.26 1.77 -7.13
C ALA A 257 -9.65 2.39 -8.40
N SER A 258 -8.59 1.83 -8.96
CA SER A 258 -8.05 2.37 -10.22
C SER A 258 -8.99 2.14 -11.42
N LYS A 259 -9.90 1.15 -11.39
CA LYS A 259 -10.61 0.60 -12.58
C LYS A 259 -11.25 1.67 -13.47
N PRO A 260 -11.16 1.55 -14.81
CA PRO A 260 -11.85 2.45 -15.71
C PRO A 260 -13.34 2.18 -15.64
N THR A 261 -14.10 3.24 -15.49
CA THR A 261 -15.54 3.19 -15.54
C THR A 261 -15.98 3.33 -17.00
N PRO A 262 -17.04 2.61 -17.42
CA PRO A 262 -17.59 2.71 -18.77
C PRO A 262 -18.11 4.12 -19.09
#